data_AF-A0A7S2WT76-F1
#
_entry.id   AF-A0A7S2WT76-F1
#
_cell.length_a   1.000
_cell.length_b   1.000
_cell.length_c   1.000
_cell.angle_alpha   90.00
_cell.angle_beta   90.00
_cell.angle_gamma   90.00
#
_symmetry.space_group_name_H-M   'P 1'
#
loop_
_entity.id
_entity.type
_entity.pdbx_description
1 polymer ?
#
loop_
_entity_poly.entity_id
_entity_poly.type
_entity_poly.pdbx_seq_one_letter_code
_entity_poly.pdbx_strand_id
1 'polypeptide(L)'
;QRWRRKEFFLEVDLAHLDEYDQEILSKLQSRPVEYLPLFENAVVDALEKLIVRADGEEIPDFQVQIRSAQAPQQLRHIYADHVNRLIKVPGIVIAASRIRSKA
;
A
#
# COMPACT_ATOMS: atom_id res chain seq x y z
N GLN A 1 5.66 9.16 17.20
CA GLN A 1 4.54 10.05 17.60
C GLN A 1 3.23 9.88 16.80
N ARG A 2 3.13 8.99 15.78
CA ARG A 2 1.91 8.84 14.95
C ARG A 2 0.77 7.99 15.55
N TRP A 3 1.06 7.06 16.46
CA TRP A 3 0.02 6.16 17.03
C TRP A 3 -1.08 6.87 17.84
N ARG A 4 -0.81 8.09 18.35
CA ARG A 4 -1.79 8.89 19.11
C ARG A 4 -2.92 9.49 18.25
N ARG A 5 -2.88 9.38 16.92
CA ARG A 5 -3.88 9.97 16.01
C ARG A 5 -4.91 8.98 15.44
N LYS A 6 -4.86 7.69 15.82
CA LYS A 6 -5.73 6.63 15.24
C LYS A 6 -5.60 6.51 13.71
N GLU A 7 -4.41 6.78 13.19
CA GLU A 7 -4.08 6.62 11.78
C GLU A 7 -3.42 5.24 11.59
N PHE A 8 -4.19 4.26 11.12
CA PHE A 8 -3.72 2.89 10.89
C PHE A 8 -3.25 2.70 9.44
N PHE A 9 -2.33 3.57 9.00
CA PHE A 9 -1.74 3.44 7.67
C PHE A 9 -0.24 3.75 7.66
N LEU A 10 0.48 3.10 6.75
CA LEU A 10 1.89 3.31 6.50
C LEU A 10 2.11 3.70 5.03
N GLU A 11 2.73 4.85 4.80
CA GLU A 11 3.16 5.26 3.46
C GLU A 11 4.56 4.70 3.18
N VAL A 12 4.70 3.95 2.09
CA VAL A 12 5.93 3.29 1.65
C VAL A 12 6.31 3.82 0.26
N ASP A 13 7.53 4.32 0.12
CA ASP A 13 8.06 4.74 -1.18
C ASP A 13 8.68 3.55 -1.92
N LEU A 14 8.29 3.35 -3.17
CA LEU A 14 8.87 2.31 -4.03
C LEU A 14 10.37 2.53 -4.30
N ALA A 15 10.88 3.78 -4.24
CA ALA A 15 12.30 4.04 -4.41
C ALA A 15 13.14 3.37 -3.31
N HIS A 16 12.68 3.42 -2.06
CA HIS A 16 13.37 2.74 -0.95
C HIS A 16 13.27 1.22 -1.07
N LEU A 17 12.17 0.71 -1.64
CA LEU A 17 12.01 -0.72 -1.88
C LEU A 17 12.97 -1.19 -2.97
N ASP A 18 13.20 -0.38 -4.02
CA ASP A 18 14.16 -0.65 -5.08
C ASP A 18 15.60 -0.74 -4.56
N GLU A 19 15.98 0.19 -3.67
CA GLU A 19 17.30 0.21 -3.03
C GLU A 19 17.53 -0.99 -2.09
N TYR A 20 16.48 -1.47 -1.44
CA TYR A 20 16.57 -2.60 -0.52
C TYR A 20 16.57 -3.95 -1.26
N ASP A 21 15.58 -4.18 -2.13
CA ASP A 21 15.41 -5.44 -2.86
C ASP A 21 14.58 -5.25 -4.15
N GLN A 22 15.25 -5.33 -5.29
CA GLN A 22 14.64 -5.21 -6.61
C GLN A 22 13.70 -6.38 -6.95
N GLU A 23 13.94 -7.57 -6.40
CA GLU A 23 13.10 -8.74 -6.68
C GLU A 23 11.72 -8.57 -6.04
N ILE A 24 11.68 -8.07 -4.80
CA ILE A 24 10.44 -7.75 -4.09
C ILE A 24 9.66 -6.67 -4.85
N LEU A 25 10.35 -5.63 -5.31
CA LEU A 25 9.72 -4.57 -6.10
C LEU A 25 9.08 -5.11 -7.39
N SER A 26 9.80 -5.93 -8.15
CA SER A 26 9.29 -6.53 -9.38
C SER A 26 8.08 -7.43 -9.12
N LYS A 27 8.09 -8.20 -8.02
CA LYS A 27 6.97 -9.04 -7.60
C LYS A 27 5.75 -8.20 -7.20
N LEU A 28 5.96 -7.12 -6.45
CA LEU A 28 4.90 -6.21 -6.03
C LEU A 28 4.23 -5.50 -7.22
N GLN A 29 5.01 -5.09 -8.23
CA GLN A 29 4.48 -4.44 -9.43
C GLN A 29 3.72 -5.42 -10.34
N SER A 30 4.20 -6.66 -10.44
CA SER A 30 3.61 -7.69 -11.31
C SER A 30 2.40 -8.40 -10.70
N ARG A 31 2.36 -8.55 -9.37
CA ARG A 31 1.29 -9.23 -8.63
C ARG A 31 0.91 -8.47 -7.35
N PRO A 32 0.39 -7.23 -7.47
CA PRO A 32 0.06 -6.42 -6.30
C PRO A 32 -0.98 -7.09 -5.38
N VAL A 33 -1.92 -7.86 -5.94
CA VAL A 33 -3.00 -8.52 -5.17
C VAL A 33 -2.47 -9.55 -4.16
N GLU A 34 -1.42 -10.28 -4.52
CA GLU A 34 -0.82 -11.30 -3.64
C GLU A 34 0.15 -10.65 -2.65
N TYR A 35 0.93 -9.66 -3.09
CA TYR A 35 2.04 -9.12 -2.31
C TYR A 35 1.64 -7.96 -1.38
N LEU A 36 0.60 -7.17 -1.69
CA LEU A 36 0.13 -6.11 -0.79
C LEU A 36 -0.34 -6.66 0.57
N PRO A 37 -1.21 -7.69 0.63
CA PRO A 37 -1.65 -8.24 1.92
C PRO A 37 -0.51 -8.85 2.73
N LEU A 38 0.46 -9.49 2.06
CA LEU A 38 1.66 -10.00 2.72
C LEU A 38 2.49 -8.87 3.35
N PHE A 39 2.56 -7.73 2.67
CA PHE A 39 3.25 -6.55 3.18
C PHE A 39 2.54 -5.95 4.40
N GLU A 40 1.21 -5.88 4.37
CA GLU A 40 0.40 -5.43 5.51
C GLU A 40 0.58 -6.34 6.73
N ASN A 41 0.55 -7.66 6.53
CA ASN A 41 0.84 -8.63 7.60
C ASN A 41 2.27 -8.47 8.17
N ALA A 42 3.27 -8.29 7.30
CA ALA A 42 4.64 -8.08 7.74
C ALA A 42 4.82 -6.78 8.54
N VAL A 43 4.05 -5.73 8.22
CA VAL A 43 4.03 -4.48 9.00
C VAL A 43 3.42 -4.71 10.39
N VAL A 44 2.36 -5.51 10.49
CA VAL A 44 1.76 -5.89 11.78
C VAL A 44 2.77 -6.66 12.64
N ASP A 45 3.44 -7.67 12.07
CA ASP A 45 4.47 -8.45 12.75
C ASP A 45 5.66 -7.58 13.21
N ALA A 46 6.08 -6.63 12.37
CA ALA A 46 7.16 -5.70 12.71
C ALA A 46 6.73 -4.74 13.83
N LEU A 47 5.48 -4.29 13.83
CA LEU A 47 4.91 -3.44 14.85
C LEU A 47 4.84 -4.17 16.20
N GLU A 48 4.46 -5.45 16.20
CA GLU A 48 4.44 -6.28 17.40
C GLU A 48 5.82 -6.38 18.06
N LYS A 49 6.89 -6.48 17.25
CA LYS A 49 8.27 -6.53 17.75
C LYS A 49 8.79 -5.19 18.26
N LEU A 50 8.31 -4.07 17.68
CA LEU A 50 8.78 -2.73 18.00
C LEU A 50 8.09 -2.14 19.23
N ILE A 51 6.82 -2.48 19.46
CA ILE A 51 6.05 -1.98 20.61
C ILE A 51 6.33 -2.85 21.83
N VAL A 52 6.99 -2.27 22.84
CA VAL A 52 7.03 -2.85 24.19
C VAL A 52 5.62 -2.74 24.78
N ARG A 53 4.92 -3.87 24.89
CA ARG A 53 3.51 -3.92 25.30
C ARG A 53 3.30 -3.35 26.71
N ALA A 54 2.25 -2.55 26.87
CA ALA A 54 1.44 -2.55 28.08
C ALA A 54 0.26 -3.50 27.81
N ASP A 55 -0.07 -4.32 28.78
CA ASP A 55 -0.85 -5.54 28.63
C ASP A 55 -2.26 -5.31 28.03
N GLY A 56 -2.62 -6.03 26.95
CA GLY A 56 -4.02 -6.28 26.58
C GLY A 56 -4.63 -5.56 25.36
N GLU A 57 -3.89 -4.78 24.58
CA GLU A 57 -4.44 -4.17 23.35
C GLU A 57 -4.26 -5.08 22.12
N GLU A 58 -5.36 -5.36 21.41
CA GLU A 58 -5.38 -6.02 20.09
C GLU A 58 -4.76 -5.08 19.04
N ILE A 59 -3.87 -5.61 18.21
CA ILE A 59 -3.23 -4.83 17.14
C ILE A 59 -4.26 -4.64 16.02
N PRO A 60 -4.61 -3.39 15.68
CA PRO A 60 -5.52 -3.12 14.57
C PRO A 60 -4.84 -3.40 13.24
N ASP A 61 -5.63 -3.77 12.23
CA ASP A 61 -5.14 -3.93 10.86
C ASP A 61 -4.55 -2.61 10.34
N PHE A 62 -3.38 -2.70 9.71
CA PHE A 62 -2.69 -1.56 9.12
C PHE A 62 -2.79 -1.60 7.61
N GLN A 63 -3.18 -0.47 7.03
CA GLN A 63 -3.21 -0.29 5.57
C GLN A 63 -1.86 0.19 5.05
N VAL A 64 -1.33 -0.45 4.02
CA VAL A 64 -0.11 0.02 3.34
C VAL A 64 -0.48 0.88 2.13
N GLN A 65 0.03 2.11 2.10
CA GLN A 65 -0.11 3.04 0.98
C GLN A 65 1.20 3.13 0.20
N ILE A 66 1.14 2.83 -1.08
CA ILE A 66 2.32 2.85 -1.94
C ILE A 66 2.43 4.22 -2.61
N ARG A 67 3.58 4.86 -2.41
CA ARG A 67 3.98 6.06 -3.13
C ARG A 67 5.05 5.70 -4.16
N SER A 68 4.89 6.25 -5.36
CA SER A 68 5.84 6.04 -6.45
C SER A 68 6.20 7.36 -7.12
N ALA A 69 7.50 7.60 -7.30
CA ALA A 69 8.02 8.71 -8.10
C ALA A 69 8.03 8.41 -9.61
N GLN A 70 7.65 7.20 -10.04
CA GLN A 70 7.67 6.80 -11.45
C GLN A 70 6.76 7.69 -12.32
N ALA A 71 7.09 7.77 -13.61
CA ALA A 71 6.31 8.51 -14.59
C ALA A 71 4.90 7.90 -14.71
N PRO A 72 3.84 8.72 -14.64
CA PRO A 72 2.48 8.23 -14.70
C PRO A 72 2.08 7.83 -16.14
N GLN A 73 1.36 6.73 -16.28
CA GLN A 73 0.76 6.24 -17.52
C GLN A 73 -0.46 7.09 -17.89
N GLN A 74 -0.57 7.52 -19.15
CA GLN A 74 -1.79 8.19 -19.61
C GLN A 74 -3.00 7.25 -19.52
N LEU A 75 -4.14 7.76 -19.02
CA LEU A 75 -5.39 6.99 -18.90
C LEU A 75 -5.82 6.35 -20.24
N ARG A 76 -5.54 7.02 -21.36
CA ARG A 76 -5.85 6.53 -22.71
C ARG A 76 -4.97 5.36 -23.17
N HIS A 77 -3.86 5.09 -22.49
CA HIS A 77 -2.89 4.04 -22.82
C HIS A 77 -2.98 2.85 -21.85
N ILE A 78 -4.15 2.60 -21.25
CA ILE A 78 -4.39 1.41 -20.44
C ILE A 78 -4.93 0.31 -21.36
N TYR A 79 -4.14 -0.75 -21.49
CA TYR A 79 -4.42 -1.93 -22.33
C TYR A 79 -4.52 -3.21 -21.49
N ALA A 80 -4.91 -4.32 -22.12
CA ALA A 80 -5.07 -5.63 -21.47
C ALA A 80 -3.79 -6.11 -20.73
N ASP A 81 -2.61 -5.70 -21.20
CA ASP A 81 -1.33 -6.04 -20.57
C ASP A 81 -1.16 -5.45 -19.16
N HIS A 82 -1.94 -4.42 -18.81
CA HIS A 82 -1.92 -3.76 -17.50
C HIS A 82 -2.90 -4.39 -16.50
N VAL A 83 -3.66 -5.42 -16.91
CA VAL A 83 -4.56 -6.13 -15.99
C VAL A 83 -3.74 -6.85 -14.92
N ASN A 84 -4.18 -6.74 -13.67
CA ASN A 84 -3.50 -7.27 -12.48
C ASN A 84 -2.09 -6.72 -12.24
N ARG A 85 -1.76 -5.53 -12.76
CA ARG A 85 -0.49 -4.85 -12.49
C ARG A 85 -0.70 -3.53 -11.78
N LEU A 86 0.31 -3.11 -11.02
CA LEU A 86 0.30 -1.81 -10.36
C LEU A 86 0.56 -0.71 -11.39
N ILE A 87 -0.38 0.23 -11.54
CA ILE A 87 -0.25 1.36 -12.47
C ILE A 87 -0.47 2.70 -11.76
N LYS A 88 0.19 3.74 -12.26
CA LYS A 88 0.03 5.12 -11.79
C LYS A 88 -0.58 5.95 -12.93
N VAL A 89 -1.73 6.59 -12.69
CA VAL A 89 -2.48 7.31 -13.73
C VAL A 89 -2.79 8.73 -13.26
N PRO A 90 -2.55 9.78 -14.07
CA PRO A 90 -2.91 11.14 -13.73
C PRO A 90 -4.35 11.45 -14.15
N GLY A 91 -5.06 12.29 -13.41
CA GLY A 91 -6.42 12.69 -13.76
C GLY A 91 -7.05 13.70 -12.81
N ILE A 92 -8.24 14.20 -13.17
CA ILE A 92 -9.08 15.07 -12.34
C ILE A 92 -10.33 14.28 -11.96
N VAL A 93 -10.69 14.29 -10.68
CA VAL A 93 -11.92 13.65 -10.20
C VAL A 93 -13.10 14.55 -10.57
N ILE A 94 -13.99 14.06 -11.44
CA ILE A 94 -15.18 14.81 -11.90
C ILE A 94 -16.47 14.46 -11.16
N ALA A 95 -16.46 13.34 -10.43
CA ALA A 95 -17.60 12.87 -9.65
C ALA A 95 -17.12 11.97 -8.50
N ALA A 96 -17.87 11.96 -7.40
CA ALA A 96 -17.65 11.06 -6.26
C ALA A 96 -19.01 10.51 -5.78
N SER A 97 -19.06 9.22 -5.43
CA SER A 97 -20.25 8.58 -4.87
C SER A 97 -20.30 8.74 -3.34
N ARG A 98 -21.49 8.58 -2.74
CA ARG A 98 -21.63 8.56 -1.28
C ARG A 98 -20.99 7.30 -0.70
N ILE A 99 -20.40 7.45 0.48
CA ILE A 99 -19.77 6.36 1.25
C ILE A 99 -20.81 5.24 1.48
N ARG A 100 -20.42 4.00 1.18
CA ARG A 100 -21.21 2.80 1.46
C ARG A 100 -20.35 1.81 2.23
N SER A 101 -20.99 1.06 3.14
CA SER A 101 -20.34 -0.08 3.78
C SER A 101 -20.10 -1.18 2.74
N LYS A 102 -18.90 -1.74 2.74
CA LYS A 102 -18.54 -2.94 1.98
C LYS A 102 -18.14 -3.98 3.01
N ALA A 103 -18.90 -5.07 3.06
CA ALA A 103 -18.60 -6.26 3.87
C ALA A 103 -17.73 -7.23 3.07
#